data_AF-A0A925DUM5-F1
#
_entry.id   AF-A0A925DUM5-F1
#
_cell.length_a   1.000
_cell.length_b   1.000
_cell.length_c   1.000
_cell.angle_alpha   90.00
_cell.angle_beta   90.00
_cell.angle_gamma   90.00
#
_symmetry.space_group_name_H-M   'P 1'
#
loop_
_entity.id
_entity.type
_entity.pdbx_description
1 polymer ?
#
loop_
_entity_poly.entity_id
_entity_poly.type
_entity_poly.pdbx_seq_one_letter_code
_entity_poly.pdbx_strand_id
1 'polypeptide(L)'
;MNWIVIAVSIYILLVILVCLRIIFETRSTNKTLAYLLFTLFIPLVGMLFYLTFGINYWRKKRYDKKSAADKKMLEHISQKSKFYIDTALNVDDEAVKQNTELATMLLKDLGSPLTAGNSVKILINGEEKFPEMMQAIREAKNHIHLEYYIFEYDDIGAQLVQLLIEKAKEGLEVKFIYDDFGSPGIKRKIEKEMQDAGILIFPFHKVHFYLLANRINYRNHRKIVVIDGCTAFVGGINVSDKYINSGDKNPLFWRDTHMRLDGPSVYYLQYLFMSDWNFCCKQSFEPLSRYLPEIKQGRQNSFVQITASGPDSAQPSVLFSILQAIYLAKEEILITTPYFIPGDSILDALSIAAVSGLKVKLLVPGVCDSKIVNAASKSN
;
A
#
# COMPACT_ATOMS: atom_id res chain seq x y z
N MET A 1 21.87 49.23 25.71
CA MET A 1 21.97 48.44 24.46
C MET A 1 20.65 47.70 24.29
N ASN A 2 19.95 47.95 23.18
CA ASN A 2 18.53 47.67 23.00
C ASN A 2 18.23 46.16 22.94
N TRP A 3 18.03 45.52 24.09
CA TRP A 3 17.54 44.14 24.19
C TRP A 3 16.28 43.90 23.36
N ILE A 4 15.42 44.92 23.24
CA ILE A 4 14.24 44.89 22.38
C ILE A 4 14.62 44.79 20.90
N VAL A 5 15.58 45.60 20.44
CA VAL A 5 16.05 45.54 19.04
C VAL A 5 16.69 44.18 18.75
N ILE A 6 17.52 43.69 19.67
CA ILE A 6 18.14 42.35 19.55
C ILE A 6 17.05 41.26 19.48
N ALA A 7 16.05 41.31 20.37
CA ALA A 7 14.95 40.35 20.40
C ALA A 7 14.11 40.39 19.12
N VAL A 8 13.79 41.60 18.62
CA VAL A 8 13.04 41.79 17.36
C VAL A 8 13.85 41.28 16.17
N SER A 9 15.15 41.56 16.10
CA SER A 9 16.01 41.05 15.03
C SER A 9 16.10 39.52 15.04
N ILE A 10 16.25 38.90 16.21
CA ILE A 10 16.25 37.43 16.35
C ILE A 10 14.91 36.86 15.90
N TYR A 11 13.80 37.47 16.32
CA TYR A 11 12.47 37.04 15.93
C TYR A 11 12.24 37.12 14.42
N ILE A 12 12.61 38.23 13.78
CA ILE A 12 12.50 38.39 12.32
C ILE A 12 13.35 37.34 11.61
N LEU A 13 14.58 37.09 12.08
CA LEU A 13 15.45 36.06 11.53
C LEU A 13 14.82 34.67 11.65
N LEU A 14 14.21 34.34 12.80
CA LEU A 14 13.51 33.07 13.00
C LEU A 14 12.33 32.91 12.04
N VAL A 15 11.50 33.95 11.87
CA VAL A 15 10.38 33.92 10.91
C VAL A 15 10.90 33.69 9.49
N ILE A 16 11.94 34.41 9.06
CA ILE A 16 12.55 34.22 7.73
C ILE A 16 13.05 32.79 7.55
N LEU A 17 13.78 32.25 8.54
CA LEU A 17 14.28 30.87 8.47
C LEU A 17 13.15 29.85 8.39
N VAL A 18 12.05 30.04 9.12
CA VAL A 18 10.88 29.17 9.04
C VAL A 18 10.18 29.31 7.69
N CYS A 19 10.00 30.52 7.16
CA CYS A 19 9.43 30.75 5.83
C CYS A 19 10.27 30.12 4.71
N LEU A 20 11.59 30.33 4.72
CA LEU A 20 12.50 29.67 3.78
C LEU A 20 12.36 28.15 3.86
N ARG A 21 12.31 27.61 5.08
CA ARG A 21 12.11 26.20 5.29
C ARG A 21 10.76 25.70 4.75
N ILE A 22 9.67 26.43 4.98
CA ILE A 22 8.36 26.11 4.41
C ILE A 22 8.46 25.99 2.89
N ILE A 23 9.12 26.93 2.23
CA ILE A 23 9.31 26.95 0.76
C ILE A 23 10.13 25.75 0.29
N PHE A 24 11.24 25.44 0.96
CA PHE A 24 12.13 24.35 0.52
C PHE A 24 11.62 22.95 0.84
N GLU A 25 10.86 22.77 1.93
CA GLU A 25 10.46 21.44 2.41
C GLU A 25 9.00 21.07 2.03
N THR A 26 8.15 22.05 1.73
CA THR A 26 6.74 21.80 1.42
C THR A 26 6.53 21.69 -0.09
N ARG A 27 6.30 20.46 -0.58
CA ARG A 27 6.17 20.18 -2.03
C ARG A 27 4.86 20.69 -2.67
N SER A 28 3.80 20.84 -1.89
CA SER A 28 2.48 21.25 -2.41
C SER A 28 2.34 22.77 -2.31
N THR A 29 2.15 23.44 -3.43
CA THR A 29 1.97 24.91 -3.51
C THR A 29 0.89 25.40 -2.55
N ASN A 30 -0.25 24.72 -2.49
CA ASN A 30 -1.36 25.11 -1.61
C ASN A 30 -0.99 24.97 -0.12
N LYS A 31 -0.28 23.90 0.26
CA LYS A 31 0.20 23.73 1.64
C LYS A 31 1.28 24.76 1.99
N THR A 32 2.21 25.01 1.07
CA THR A 32 3.26 26.03 1.22
C THR A 32 2.63 27.39 1.49
N LEU A 33 1.65 27.78 0.67
CA LEU A 33 0.94 29.04 0.84
C LEU A 33 0.20 29.09 2.18
N ALA A 34 -0.55 28.04 2.54
CA ALA A 34 -1.27 27.99 3.80
C ALA A 34 -0.34 28.13 5.02
N TYR A 35 0.80 27.40 5.03
CA TYR A 35 1.79 27.50 6.10
C TYR A 35 2.48 28.86 6.13
N LEU A 36 2.79 29.45 4.97
CA LEU A 36 3.37 30.79 4.90
C LEU A 36 2.41 31.83 5.46
N LEU A 37 1.15 31.84 5.00
CA LEU A 37 0.15 32.80 5.48
C LEU A 37 -0.10 32.63 6.98
N PHE A 38 -0.22 31.41 7.48
CA PHE A 38 -0.42 31.15 8.91
C PHE A 38 0.79 31.59 9.75
N THR A 39 2.01 31.38 9.24
CA THR A 39 3.28 31.81 9.87
C THR A 39 3.49 33.32 9.78
N LEU A 40 2.92 34.02 8.79
CA LEU A 40 3.06 35.47 8.67
C LEU A 40 1.99 36.23 9.47
N PHE A 41 0.74 35.74 9.47
CA PHE A 41 -0.36 36.38 10.18
C PHE A 41 -0.44 36.01 11.67
N ILE A 42 0.03 34.82 12.04
CA ILE A 42 0.02 34.35 13.43
C ILE A 42 1.38 33.72 13.75
N PRO A 43 2.48 34.50 13.85
CA PRO A 43 3.80 33.93 13.65
C PRO A 43 4.29 32.94 14.69
N LEU A 44 4.12 33.23 15.99
CA LEU A 44 4.57 32.29 17.02
C LEU A 44 3.79 30.97 16.96
N VAL A 45 2.47 31.05 16.76
CA VAL A 45 1.59 29.87 16.66
C VAL A 45 1.82 29.15 15.34
N GLY A 46 1.96 29.88 14.23
CA GLY A 46 2.15 29.36 12.89
C GLY A 46 3.52 28.71 12.72
N MET A 47 4.58 29.31 13.27
CA MET A 47 5.90 28.66 13.37
C MET A 47 5.79 27.38 14.19
N LEU A 48 5.23 27.44 15.41
CA LEU A 48 5.11 26.24 16.25
C LEU A 48 4.32 25.13 15.55
N PHE A 49 3.21 25.50 14.88
CA PHE A 49 2.37 24.61 14.10
C PHE A 49 3.12 24.00 12.92
N TYR A 50 3.84 24.80 12.13
CA TYR A 50 4.65 24.26 11.04
C TYR A 50 5.77 23.34 11.57
N LEU A 51 6.41 23.69 12.69
CA LEU A 51 7.48 22.87 13.25
C LEU A 51 6.96 21.53 13.81
N THR A 52 5.70 21.47 14.27
CA THR A 52 5.06 20.24 14.75
C THR A 52 4.38 19.43 13.65
N PHE A 53 3.69 20.11 12.73
CA PHE A 53 2.82 19.51 11.70
C PHE A 53 3.39 19.57 10.27
N GLY A 54 4.19 20.58 9.95
CA GLY A 54 4.81 20.72 8.63
C GLY A 54 6.11 19.94 8.44
N ILE A 55 6.88 19.70 9.51
CA ILE A 55 8.20 19.08 9.41
C ILE A 55 8.14 17.54 9.50
N ASN A 56 8.75 16.86 8.51
CA ASN A 56 8.89 15.40 8.43
C ASN A 56 10.31 14.88 8.76
N TYR A 57 11.13 15.61 9.53
CA TYR A 57 12.57 15.37 9.73
C TYR A 57 12.95 13.94 10.18
N TRP A 58 12.32 13.45 11.25
CA TRP A 58 12.60 12.12 11.81
C TRP A 58 12.20 10.96 10.90
N ARG A 59 11.36 11.24 9.91
CA ARG A 59 10.75 10.23 9.03
C ARG A 59 11.60 9.98 7.81
N LYS A 60 12.14 11.04 7.19
CA LYS A 60 13.05 10.93 6.05
C LYS A 60 14.21 9.99 6.37
N LYS A 61 14.91 10.21 7.49
CA LYS A 61 16.02 9.32 7.91
C LYS A 61 15.62 7.86 8.11
N ARG A 62 14.42 7.58 8.65
CA ARG A 62 13.95 6.20 8.90
C ARG A 62 13.55 5.52 7.58
N TYR A 63 12.86 6.23 6.69
CA TYR A 63 12.46 5.72 5.38
C TYR A 63 13.63 5.63 4.40
N ASP A 64 14.62 6.53 4.47
CA ASP A 64 15.87 6.42 3.70
C ASP A 64 16.65 5.16 4.10
N LYS A 65 16.75 4.88 5.41
CA LYS A 65 17.37 3.65 5.91
C LYS A 65 16.61 2.41 5.48
N LYS A 66 15.27 2.48 5.50
CA LYS A 66 14.38 1.41 5.00
C LYS A 66 14.65 1.16 3.52
N SER A 67 14.55 2.18 2.68
CA SER A 67 14.81 2.13 1.23
C SER A 67 16.16 1.50 0.88
N ALA A 68 17.24 1.87 1.61
CA ALA A 68 18.55 1.28 1.40
C ALA A 68 18.64 -0.21 1.79
N ALA A 69 17.92 -0.64 2.83
CA ALA A 69 17.85 -2.03 3.24
C ALA A 69 17.01 -2.86 2.27
N ASP A 70 15.86 -2.32 1.86
CA ASP A 70 14.94 -2.94 0.91
C ASP A 70 15.61 -3.16 -0.44
N LYS A 71 16.36 -2.18 -0.94
CA LYS A 71 17.14 -2.32 -2.17
C LYS A 71 18.11 -3.50 -2.12
N LYS A 72 18.85 -3.65 -1.01
CA LYS A 72 19.78 -4.78 -0.83
C LYS A 72 19.05 -6.13 -0.76
N MET A 73 17.91 -6.17 -0.10
CA MET A 73 17.07 -7.37 -0.05
C MET A 73 16.56 -7.73 -1.44
N LEU A 74 16.03 -6.75 -2.18
CA LEU A 74 15.52 -6.97 -3.53
C LEU A 74 16.63 -7.48 -4.45
N GLU A 75 17.82 -6.88 -4.42
CA GLU A 75 18.98 -7.36 -5.18
C GLU A 75 19.30 -8.84 -4.89
N HIS A 76 19.24 -9.25 -3.62
CA HIS A 76 19.44 -10.65 -3.23
C HIS A 76 18.33 -11.59 -3.74
N ILE A 77 17.08 -11.14 -3.71
CA ILE A 77 15.91 -11.91 -4.17
C ILE A 77 15.91 -12.01 -5.70
N SER A 78 16.14 -10.90 -6.40
CA SER A 78 16.15 -10.81 -7.86
C SER A 78 17.21 -11.71 -8.50
N GLN A 79 18.35 -11.95 -7.82
CA GLN A 79 19.33 -12.93 -8.30
C GLN A 79 18.76 -14.35 -8.38
N LYS A 80 17.92 -14.75 -7.42
CA LYS A 80 17.25 -16.06 -7.41
C LYS A 80 16.10 -16.13 -8.40
N SER A 81 15.42 -15.01 -8.62
CA SER A 81 14.27 -14.92 -9.53
C SER A 81 14.63 -14.53 -10.97
N LYS A 82 15.92 -14.31 -11.28
CA LYS A 82 16.39 -13.78 -12.57
C LYS A 82 15.86 -14.55 -13.79
N PHE A 83 15.74 -15.87 -13.67
CA PHE A 83 15.16 -16.73 -14.71
C PHE A 83 13.77 -16.26 -15.17
N TYR A 84 12.87 -15.94 -14.23
CA TYR A 84 11.51 -15.51 -14.56
C TYR A 84 11.46 -14.11 -15.18
N ILE A 85 12.41 -13.24 -14.81
CA ILE A 85 12.52 -11.85 -15.28
C ILE A 85 13.01 -11.83 -16.73
N ASP A 86 14.13 -12.50 -17.00
CA ASP A 86 14.74 -12.54 -18.33
C ASP A 86 13.83 -13.29 -19.31
N THR A 87 13.11 -14.31 -18.84
CA THR A 87 12.14 -15.01 -19.69
C THR A 87 11.01 -14.06 -20.12
N ALA A 88 10.39 -13.32 -19.19
CA ALA A 88 9.20 -12.53 -19.48
C ALA A 88 9.43 -11.38 -20.47
N LEU A 89 10.57 -10.68 -20.39
CA LEU A 89 10.88 -9.56 -21.30
C LEU A 89 11.35 -10.00 -22.69
N ASN A 90 11.81 -11.25 -22.83
CA ASN A 90 12.29 -11.80 -24.09
C ASN A 90 11.27 -12.74 -24.76
N VAL A 91 10.05 -12.88 -24.20
CA VAL A 91 8.99 -13.63 -24.88
C VAL A 91 8.51 -12.84 -26.09
N ASP A 92 8.42 -13.52 -27.23
CA ASP A 92 7.77 -13.00 -28.43
C ASP A 92 6.24 -13.01 -28.26
N ASP A 93 5.72 -12.15 -27.40
CA ASP A 93 4.30 -12.01 -27.08
C ASP A 93 3.82 -10.57 -27.36
N GLU A 94 2.72 -10.44 -28.10
CA GLU A 94 2.19 -9.14 -28.52
C GLU A 94 1.74 -8.27 -27.35
N ALA A 95 1.16 -8.86 -26.30
CA ALA A 95 0.74 -8.09 -25.13
C ALA A 95 1.96 -7.57 -24.35
N VAL A 96 3.04 -8.35 -24.28
CA VAL A 96 4.32 -7.88 -23.70
C VAL A 96 4.89 -6.74 -24.54
N LYS A 97 4.98 -6.90 -25.86
CA LYS A 97 5.53 -5.87 -26.77
C LYS A 97 4.78 -4.55 -26.64
N GLN A 98 3.45 -4.59 -26.65
CA GLN A 98 2.59 -3.39 -26.55
C GLN A 98 2.70 -2.68 -25.19
N ASN A 99 3.21 -3.35 -24.15
CA ASN A 99 3.31 -2.81 -22.80
C ASN A 99 4.76 -2.75 -22.29
N THR A 100 5.75 -2.81 -23.20
CA THR A 100 7.17 -2.87 -22.85
C THR A 100 7.62 -1.64 -22.07
N GLU A 101 7.10 -0.45 -22.39
CA GLU A 101 7.43 0.80 -21.71
C GLU A 101 6.99 0.76 -20.25
N LEU A 102 5.77 0.29 -19.98
CA LEU A 102 5.25 0.11 -18.62
C LEU A 102 6.10 -0.91 -17.86
N ALA A 103 6.38 -2.06 -18.49
CA ALA A 103 7.16 -3.12 -17.87
C ALA A 103 8.58 -2.67 -17.51
N THR A 104 9.22 -1.96 -18.43
CA THR A 104 10.56 -1.39 -18.25
C THR A 104 10.57 -0.31 -17.18
N MET A 105 9.56 0.57 -17.15
CA MET A 105 9.45 1.63 -16.16
C MET A 105 9.39 1.06 -14.75
N LEU A 106 8.50 0.10 -14.51
CA LEU A 106 8.34 -0.53 -13.19
C LEU A 106 9.59 -1.32 -12.76
N LEU A 107 10.27 -1.98 -13.71
CA LEU A 107 11.54 -2.65 -13.42
C LEU A 107 12.65 -1.67 -13.05
N LYS A 108 12.79 -0.56 -13.77
CA LYS A 108 13.85 0.44 -13.51
C LYS A 108 13.61 1.24 -12.25
N ASP A 109 12.36 1.57 -11.94
CA ASP A 109 12.00 2.40 -10.80
C ASP A 109 11.91 1.59 -9.49
N LEU A 110 11.18 0.47 -9.52
CA LEU A 110 10.90 -0.33 -8.32
C LEU A 110 11.76 -1.58 -8.19
N GLY A 111 12.48 -1.99 -9.26
CA GLY A 111 13.06 -3.33 -9.33
C GLY A 111 11.99 -4.43 -9.46
N SER A 112 10.75 -4.07 -9.80
CA SER A 112 9.65 -5.02 -9.99
C SER A 112 9.66 -5.58 -11.41
N PRO A 113 9.90 -6.88 -11.61
CA PRO A 113 9.94 -7.46 -12.93
C PRO A 113 8.57 -7.90 -13.41
N LEU A 114 8.41 -7.91 -14.72
CA LEU A 114 7.38 -8.70 -15.38
C LEU A 114 7.69 -10.18 -15.17
N THR A 115 6.69 -10.95 -14.77
CA THR A 115 6.83 -12.40 -14.59
C THR A 115 5.82 -13.13 -15.46
N ALA A 116 6.23 -14.26 -16.05
CA ALA A 116 5.36 -15.17 -16.80
C ALA A 116 4.99 -16.40 -15.94
N GLY A 117 4.12 -17.28 -16.45
CA GLY A 117 3.74 -18.51 -15.77
C GLY A 117 2.91 -18.30 -14.50
N ASN A 118 2.14 -17.21 -14.43
CA ASN A 118 1.23 -16.95 -13.32
C ASN A 118 -0.20 -17.38 -13.65
N SER A 119 -0.94 -17.78 -12.61
CA SER A 119 -2.40 -17.86 -12.63
C SER A 119 -2.97 -16.72 -11.81
N VAL A 120 -3.99 -16.06 -12.37
CA VAL A 120 -4.68 -14.93 -11.76
C VAL A 120 -6.16 -15.27 -11.67
N LYS A 121 -6.72 -15.23 -10.46
CA LYS A 121 -8.16 -15.35 -10.24
C LYS A 121 -8.68 -14.05 -9.64
N ILE A 122 -9.57 -13.37 -10.36
CA ILE A 122 -10.31 -12.22 -9.83
C ILE A 122 -11.34 -12.74 -8.82
N LEU A 123 -11.45 -12.05 -7.69
CA LEU A 123 -12.35 -12.35 -6.59
C LEU A 123 -13.22 -11.11 -6.35
N ILE A 124 -14.51 -11.24 -6.59
CA ILE A 124 -15.48 -10.16 -6.43
C ILE A 124 -16.08 -10.24 -5.04
N ASN A 125 -15.91 -9.15 -4.27
CA ASN A 125 -16.41 -9.01 -2.90
C ASN A 125 -15.90 -10.08 -1.93
N GLY A 126 -16.41 -10.05 -0.69
CA GLY A 126 -15.97 -10.94 0.40
C GLY A 126 -16.42 -12.38 0.21
N GLU A 127 -17.55 -12.61 -0.44
CA GLU A 127 -18.17 -13.91 -0.66
C GLU A 127 -17.31 -14.81 -1.55
N GLU A 128 -16.56 -14.24 -2.50
CA GLU A 128 -15.56 -14.99 -3.26
C GLU A 128 -14.20 -14.98 -2.58
N LYS A 129 -13.79 -13.84 -2.02
CA LYS A 129 -12.44 -13.67 -1.45
C LYS A 129 -12.20 -14.53 -0.22
N PHE A 130 -13.11 -14.50 0.75
CA PHE A 130 -12.86 -15.14 2.04
C PHE A 130 -12.84 -16.66 1.96
N PRO A 131 -13.76 -17.36 1.28
CA PRO A 131 -13.69 -18.81 1.14
C PRO A 131 -12.39 -19.27 0.47
N GLU A 132 -11.97 -18.59 -0.61
CA GLU A 132 -10.73 -18.89 -1.33
C GLU A 132 -9.49 -18.71 -0.46
N MET A 133 -9.42 -17.60 0.27
CA MET A 133 -8.30 -17.30 1.16
C MET A 133 -8.25 -18.27 2.35
N MET A 134 -9.38 -18.56 2.98
CA MET A 134 -9.46 -19.50 4.10
C MET A 134 -9.05 -20.91 3.66
N GLN A 135 -9.47 -21.34 2.47
CA GLN A 135 -9.08 -22.63 1.93
C GLN A 135 -7.57 -22.70 1.65
N ALA A 136 -6.99 -21.66 1.05
CA ALA A 136 -5.54 -21.61 0.86
C ALA A 136 -4.77 -21.63 2.18
N ILE A 137 -5.26 -20.95 3.22
CA ILE A 137 -4.65 -20.99 4.57
C ILE A 137 -4.76 -22.39 5.17
N ARG A 138 -5.89 -23.10 5.01
CA ARG A 138 -6.06 -24.48 5.48
C ARG A 138 -5.07 -25.44 4.82
N GLU A 139 -4.72 -25.20 3.55
CA GLU A 139 -3.81 -26.02 2.76
C GLU A 139 -2.33 -25.66 2.95
N ALA A 140 -2.05 -24.55 3.64
CA ALA A 140 -0.69 -24.08 3.90
C ALA A 140 0.17 -25.15 4.59
N LYS A 141 1.47 -25.18 4.26
CA LYS A 141 2.41 -26.20 4.74
C LYS A 141 3.68 -25.66 5.38
N ASN A 142 4.00 -24.39 5.16
CA ASN A 142 5.27 -23.80 5.58
C ASN A 142 5.05 -22.53 6.39
N HIS A 143 4.39 -21.54 5.81
CA HIS A 143 4.22 -20.23 6.44
C HIS A 143 3.02 -19.46 5.89
N ILE A 144 2.51 -18.56 6.73
CA ILE A 144 1.42 -17.64 6.41
C ILE A 144 1.86 -16.24 6.84
N HIS A 145 1.93 -15.33 5.88
CA HIS A 145 2.28 -13.94 6.09
C HIS A 145 1.12 -13.06 5.71
N LEU A 146 0.67 -12.17 6.60
CA LEU A 146 -0.48 -11.31 6.34
C LEU A 146 -0.20 -9.87 6.75
N GLU A 147 -0.65 -8.94 5.93
CA GLU A 147 -0.74 -7.53 6.28
C GLU A 147 -2.12 -6.97 5.91
N TYR A 148 -2.72 -6.21 6.84
CA TYR A 148 -4.01 -5.57 6.62
C TYR A 148 -4.05 -4.16 7.19
N TYR A 149 -4.65 -3.25 6.41
CA TYR A 149 -5.03 -1.92 6.87
C TYR A 149 -6.20 -1.96 7.86
N ILE A 150 -7.33 -2.54 7.46
CA ILE A 150 -8.48 -2.71 8.35
C ILE A 150 -8.59 -4.19 8.70
N PHE A 151 -8.65 -4.44 10.01
CA PHE A 151 -8.98 -5.73 10.57
C PHE A 151 -10.03 -5.52 11.66
N GLU A 152 -11.25 -5.93 11.36
CA GLU A 152 -12.35 -6.00 12.31
C GLU A 152 -12.40 -7.41 12.90
N TYR A 153 -12.60 -7.51 14.21
CA TYR A 153 -12.81 -8.79 14.89
C TYR A 153 -14.32 -9.09 14.97
N ASP A 154 -14.94 -9.16 13.80
CA ASP A 154 -16.32 -9.60 13.55
C ASP A 154 -16.34 -11.09 13.18
N ASP A 155 -17.41 -11.62 12.59
CA ASP A 155 -17.54 -13.07 12.37
C ASP A 155 -16.45 -13.60 11.45
N ILE A 156 -16.13 -12.89 10.36
CA ILE A 156 -15.05 -13.31 9.45
C ILE A 156 -13.67 -13.10 10.06
N GLY A 157 -13.47 -12.01 10.82
CA GLY A 157 -12.23 -11.75 11.54
C GLY A 157 -11.93 -12.82 12.59
N ALA A 158 -12.94 -13.22 13.37
CA ALA A 158 -12.83 -14.26 14.38
C ALA A 158 -12.51 -15.64 13.76
N GLN A 159 -13.18 -15.99 12.65
CA GLN A 159 -12.87 -17.21 11.90
C GLN A 159 -11.42 -17.22 11.40
N LEU A 160 -10.92 -16.07 10.92
CA LEU A 160 -9.56 -15.98 10.41
C LEU A 160 -8.54 -16.12 11.55
N VAL A 161 -8.75 -15.45 12.68
CA VAL A 161 -7.88 -15.59 13.86
C VAL A 161 -7.85 -17.03 14.35
N GLN A 162 -9.00 -17.68 14.45
CA GLN A 162 -9.07 -19.07 14.90
C GLN A 162 -8.30 -20.01 13.98
N LEU A 163 -8.48 -19.86 12.66
CA LEU A 163 -7.76 -20.65 11.67
C LEU A 163 -6.23 -20.41 11.73
N LEU A 164 -5.80 -19.15 11.92
CA LEU A 164 -4.38 -18.83 12.09
C LEU A 164 -3.79 -19.44 13.36
N ILE A 165 -4.54 -19.44 14.46
CA ILE A 165 -4.15 -20.07 15.73
C ILE A 165 -3.99 -21.58 15.54
N GLU A 166 -4.92 -22.23 14.83
CA GLU A 166 -4.83 -23.65 14.49
C GLU A 166 -3.55 -23.94 13.70
N LYS A 167 -3.26 -23.15 12.66
CA LYS A 167 -2.05 -23.31 11.85
C LYS A 167 -0.76 -23.06 12.63
N ALA A 168 -0.73 -22.07 13.50
CA ALA A 168 0.41 -21.84 14.38
C ALA A 168 0.64 -23.03 15.33
N LYS A 169 -0.43 -23.62 15.89
CA LYS A 169 -0.36 -24.81 16.74
C LYS A 169 0.05 -26.08 15.99
N GLU A 170 -0.27 -26.17 14.70
CA GLU A 170 0.26 -27.21 13.79
C GLU A 170 1.75 -27.02 13.48
N GLY A 171 2.37 -25.91 13.90
CA GLY A 171 3.79 -25.62 13.75
C GLY A 171 4.15 -24.74 12.56
N LEU A 172 3.16 -24.16 11.85
CA LEU A 172 3.43 -23.23 10.76
C LEU A 172 3.90 -21.87 11.29
N GLU A 173 4.83 -21.24 10.57
CA GLU A 173 5.22 -19.87 10.88
C GLU A 173 4.12 -18.90 10.43
N VAL A 174 3.53 -18.18 11.38
CA VAL A 174 2.52 -17.15 11.08
C VAL A 174 3.04 -15.78 11.50
N LYS A 175 3.13 -14.86 10.53
CA LYS A 175 3.51 -13.46 10.75
C LYS A 175 2.40 -12.52 10.32
N PHE A 176 1.91 -11.69 11.22
CA PHE A 176 0.79 -10.79 10.98
C PHE A 176 1.16 -9.33 11.28
N ILE A 177 1.11 -8.47 10.26
CA ILE A 177 1.22 -7.02 10.37
C ILE A 177 -0.17 -6.41 10.30
N TYR A 178 -0.50 -5.50 11.21
CA TYR A 178 -1.75 -4.74 11.12
C TYR A 178 -1.53 -3.23 11.26
N ASP A 179 -2.44 -2.46 10.68
CA ASP A 179 -2.46 -1.03 10.87
C ASP A 179 -3.19 -0.67 12.18
N ASP A 180 -2.43 -0.15 13.15
CA ASP A 180 -2.94 0.23 14.48
C ASP A 180 -4.12 1.24 14.45
N PHE A 181 -4.19 2.09 13.44
CA PHE A 181 -5.27 3.06 13.31
C PHE A 181 -6.50 2.43 12.63
N GLY A 182 -6.29 1.69 11.55
CA GLY A 182 -7.36 1.04 10.79
C GLY A 182 -7.95 -0.21 11.46
N SER A 183 -7.27 -0.78 12.47
CA SER A 183 -7.65 -2.05 13.11
C SER A 183 -7.90 -1.94 14.62
N PRO A 184 -8.82 -1.06 15.09
CA PRO A 184 -9.13 -0.93 16.51
C PRO A 184 -9.72 -2.21 17.12
N GLY A 185 -10.20 -3.14 16.28
CA GLY A 185 -10.70 -4.46 16.67
C GLY A 185 -9.62 -5.39 17.25
N ILE A 186 -8.33 -5.19 16.90
CA ILE A 186 -7.22 -5.95 17.47
C ILE A 186 -6.90 -5.39 18.86
N LYS A 187 -7.71 -5.79 19.83
CA LYS A 187 -7.52 -5.45 21.25
C LYS A 187 -6.38 -6.27 21.83
N ARG A 188 -5.80 -5.77 22.92
CA ARG A 188 -4.71 -6.44 23.68
C ARG A 188 -5.01 -7.90 24.03
N LYS A 189 -6.28 -8.25 24.27
CA LYS A 189 -6.69 -9.64 24.53
C LYS A 189 -6.45 -10.54 23.32
N ILE A 190 -6.92 -10.12 22.14
CA ILE A 190 -6.81 -10.86 20.89
C ILE A 190 -5.36 -10.90 20.39
N GLU A 191 -4.64 -9.77 20.50
CA GLU A 191 -3.20 -9.73 20.22
C GLU A 191 -2.43 -10.75 21.08
N LYS A 192 -2.71 -10.78 22.39
CA LYS A 192 -2.09 -11.73 23.32
C LYS A 192 -2.46 -13.18 23.01
N GLU A 193 -3.73 -13.45 22.72
CA GLU A 193 -4.19 -14.80 22.36
C GLU A 193 -3.46 -15.36 21.13
N MET A 194 -3.27 -14.53 20.09
CA MET A 194 -2.48 -14.89 18.92
C MET A 194 -1.00 -15.13 19.28
N GLN A 195 -0.40 -14.26 20.09
CA GLN A 195 0.99 -14.41 20.55
C GLN A 195 1.20 -15.69 21.37
N ASP A 196 0.27 -15.99 22.29
CA ASP A 196 0.30 -17.19 23.13
C ASP A 196 0.16 -18.48 22.28
N ALA A 197 -0.47 -18.40 21.11
CA ALA A 197 -0.53 -19.48 20.13
C ALA A 197 0.71 -19.61 19.22
N GLY A 198 1.69 -18.71 19.34
CA GLY A 198 2.91 -18.71 18.54
C GLY A 198 2.88 -17.82 17.30
N ILE A 199 1.81 -17.03 17.09
CA ILE A 199 1.73 -16.08 15.98
C ILE A 199 2.57 -14.84 16.30
N LEU A 200 3.44 -14.46 15.36
CA LEU A 200 4.19 -13.21 15.46
C LEU A 200 3.34 -12.07 14.90
N ILE A 201 2.65 -11.35 15.79
CA ILE A 201 1.78 -10.22 15.42
C ILE A 201 2.37 -8.88 15.85
N PHE A 202 2.42 -7.91 14.93
CA PHE A 202 2.93 -6.56 15.19
C PHE A 202 2.12 -5.46 14.48
N PRO A 203 1.85 -4.34 15.16
CA PRO A 203 1.35 -3.16 14.48
C PRO A 203 2.46 -2.51 13.63
N PHE A 204 2.15 -2.14 12.39
CA PHE A 204 3.07 -1.45 11.48
C PHE A 204 3.62 -0.16 12.11
N HIS A 205 2.72 0.63 12.70
CA HIS A 205 3.02 1.89 13.39
C HIS A 205 2.05 2.16 14.54
N LYS A 206 2.52 1.98 15.78
CA LYS A 206 1.77 2.31 17.01
C LYS A 206 1.51 3.82 17.15
N VAL A 207 0.24 4.20 17.28
CA VAL A 207 -0.21 5.57 17.52
C VAL A 207 -0.36 5.79 19.03
N HIS A 208 0.61 6.47 19.64
CA HIS A 208 0.61 6.68 21.10
C HIS A 208 -0.20 7.91 21.55
N PHE A 209 -0.35 8.92 20.68
CA PHE A 209 -1.08 10.16 20.97
C PHE A 209 -1.79 10.67 19.70
N TYR A 210 -3.12 10.57 19.68
CA TYR A 210 -3.95 10.94 18.52
C TYR A 210 -3.89 12.43 18.15
N LEU A 211 -3.71 13.33 19.14
CA LEU A 211 -3.78 14.79 18.97
C LEU A 211 -2.49 15.45 18.45
N LEU A 212 -1.34 14.78 18.52
CA LEU A 212 -0.04 15.28 18.00
C LEU A 212 0.41 14.54 16.74
N ALA A 213 -0.47 13.73 16.15
CA ALA A 213 -0.08 12.75 15.17
C ALA A 213 -0.08 13.33 13.76
N ASN A 214 1.00 14.03 13.44
CA ASN A 214 1.54 14.07 12.08
C ASN A 214 1.68 12.65 11.47
N ARG A 215 1.58 11.59 12.30
CA ARG A 215 1.70 10.15 11.99
C ARG A 215 0.44 9.55 11.35
N ILE A 216 -0.68 10.27 11.32
CA ILE A 216 -1.93 9.79 10.73
C ILE A 216 -1.81 9.65 9.21
N ASN A 217 -0.98 10.45 8.54
CA ASN A 217 -0.89 10.45 7.08
C ASN A 217 -0.06 9.31 6.47
N TYR A 218 0.65 8.50 7.26
CA TYR A 218 1.49 7.40 6.79
C TYR A 218 0.99 6.09 7.37
N ARG A 219 -0.18 5.66 6.89
CA ARG A 219 -0.77 4.37 7.21
C ARG A 219 -0.40 3.32 6.18
N ASN A 220 -0.32 2.07 6.63
CA ASN A 220 -0.10 0.96 5.71
C ASN A 220 -1.46 0.54 5.15
N HIS A 221 -1.76 0.97 3.92
CA HIS A 221 -3.00 0.66 3.23
C HIS A 221 -2.99 -0.67 2.47
N ARG A 222 -1.92 -1.46 2.57
CA ARG A 222 -1.80 -2.72 1.84
C ARG A 222 -2.73 -3.78 2.44
N LYS A 223 -3.12 -4.73 1.60
CA LYS A 223 -3.77 -5.99 1.97
C LYS A 223 -3.04 -7.07 1.21
N ILE A 224 -2.06 -7.68 1.85
CA ILE A 224 -1.27 -8.76 1.25
C ILE A 224 -1.40 -9.98 2.15
N VAL A 225 -1.74 -11.12 1.57
CA VAL A 225 -1.59 -12.42 2.24
C VAL A 225 -0.70 -13.26 1.36
N VAL A 226 0.40 -13.78 1.89
CA VAL A 226 1.29 -14.72 1.20
C VAL A 226 1.27 -16.04 1.96
N ILE A 227 1.07 -17.13 1.22
CA ILE A 227 0.98 -18.50 1.73
C ILE A 227 2.06 -19.31 1.02
N ASP A 228 2.95 -19.90 1.81
CA ASP A 228 4.05 -20.77 1.37
C ASP A 228 4.98 -20.16 0.30
N GLY A 229 4.94 -18.83 0.11
CA GLY A 229 5.72 -18.11 -0.89
C GLY A 229 5.29 -18.36 -2.33
N CYS A 230 4.18 -19.09 -2.58
CA CYS A 230 3.73 -19.44 -3.93
C CYS A 230 2.29 -19.03 -4.26
N THR A 231 1.47 -18.74 -3.24
CA THR A 231 0.10 -18.23 -3.39
C THR A 231 -0.01 -16.89 -2.64
N ALA A 232 -0.66 -15.90 -3.26
CA ALA A 232 -0.93 -14.63 -2.61
C ALA A 232 -2.32 -14.06 -2.90
N PHE A 233 -2.79 -13.21 -2.00
CA PHE A 233 -4.01 -12.42 -2.14
C PHE A 233 -3.66 -10.94 -2.04
N VAL A 234 -4.15 -10.14 -2.99
CA VAL A 234 -3.97 -8.67 -3.02
C VAL A 234 -5.17 -7.99 -3.69
N GLY A 235 -5.53 -6.79 -3.21
CA GLY A 235 -6.65 -6.01 -3.77
C GLY A 235 -7.23 -4.98 -2.80
N GLY A 236 -8.51 -4.62 -2.95
CA GLY A 236 -9.16 -3.60 -2.11
C GLY A 236 -9.79 -4.11 -0.81
N ILE A 237 -10.17 -5.40 -0.78
CA ILE A 237 -10.88 -6.04 0.34
C ILE A 237 -10.03 -6.17 1.61
N ASN A 238 -10.48 -5.56 2.71
CA ASN A 238 -9.95 -5.73 4.07
C ASN A 238 -10.60 -6.94 4.80
N VAL A 239 -10.32 -7.14 6.09
CA VAL A 239 -11.01 -8.13 6.92
C VAL A 239 -12.15 -7.46 7.67
N SER A 240 -13.38 -7.68 7.18
CA SER A 240 -14.63 -7.32 7.85
C SER A 240 -15.82 -7.97 7.15
N ASP A 241 -16.88 -8.25 7.90
CA ASP A 241 -18.20 -8.68 7.42
C ASP A 241 -18.83 -7.66 6.44
N LYS A 242 -18.37 -6.40 6.44
CA LYS A 242 -18.84 -5.36 5.50
C LYS A 242 -18.66 -5.72 4.03
N TYR A 243 -17.66 -6.56 3.73
CA TYR A 243 -17.38 -6.98 2.36
C TYR A 243 -18.26 -8.15 1.91
N ILE A 244 -19.05 -8.74 2.82
CA ILE A 244 -19.94 -9.88 2.56
C ILE A 244 -21.37 -9.34 2.45
N ASN A 245 -21.92 -9.31 1.24
CA ASN A 245 -23.27 -8.84 0.93
C ASN A 245 -24.35 -9.90 1.17
N SER A 246 -23.97 -11.14 1.50
CA SER A 246 -24.94 -12.16 1.88
C SER A 246 -25.50 -11.90 3.29
N GLY A 247 -26.83 -11.74 3.37
CA GLY A 247 -27.57 -11.48 4.60
C GLY A 247 -27.82 -9.99 4.88
N ASP A 248 -28.51 -9.69 5.97
CA ASP A 248 -29.01 -8.34 6.29
C ASP A 248 -28.01 -7.48 7.10
N LYS A 249 -26.72 -7.85 7.09
CA LYS A 249 -25.68 -7.16 7.89
C LYS A 249 -25.28 -5.81 7.31
N ASN A 250 -25.42 -5.63 6.00
CA ASN A 250 -24.98 -4.42 5.30
C ASN A 250 -26.17 -3.62 4.78
N PRO A 251 -26.29 -2.32 5.12
CA PRO A 251 -27.38 -1.48 4.64
C PRO A 251 -27.27 -1.15 3.14
N LEU A 252 -26.07 -1.30 2.57
CA LEU A 252 -25.77 -1.04 1.16
C LEU A 252 -24.87 -2.14 0.62
N PHE A 253 -24.98 -2.40 -0.69
CA PHE A 253 -24.11 -3.35 -1.38
C PHE A 253 -22.67 -2.82 -1.44
N TRP A 254 -21.73 -3.59 -0.90
CA TRP A 254 -20.31 -3.34 -0.97
C TRP A 254 -19.70 -4.03 -2.20
N ARG A 255 -19.27 -3.22 -3.17
CA ARG A 255 -18.56 -3.68 -4.36
C ARG A 255 -17.06 -3.46 -4.19
N ASP A 256 -16.27 -4.53 -4.27
CA ASP A 256 -14.81 -4.45 -4.22
C ASP A 256 -14.18 -5.59 -5.05
N THR A 257 -12.93 -5.42 -5.45
CA THR A 257 -12.17 -6.37 -6.29
C THR A 257 -10.91 -6.79 -5.56
N HIS A 258 -10.69 -8.09 -5.51
CA HIS A 258 -9.46 -8.70 -5.01
C HIS A 258 -8.93 -9.71 -6.04
N MET A 259 -7.69 -10.15 -5.85
CA MET A 259 -7.07 -11.13 -6.72
C MET A 259 -6.37 -12.19 -5.89
N ARG A 260 -6.49 -13.45 -6.32
CA ARG A 260 -5.58 -14.53 -5.97
C ARG A 260 -4.55 -14.66 -7.08
N LEU A 261 -3.29 -14.73 -6.68
CA LEU A 261 -2.15 -14.94 -7.56
C LEU A 261 -1.45 -16.24 -7.13
N ASP A 262 -1.25 -17.14 -8.09
CA ASP A 262 -0.42 -18.32 -7.92
C ASP A 262 0.67 -18.27 -8.99
N GLY A 263 1.95 -18.31 -8.61
CA GLY A 263 3.03 -18.21 -9.58
C GLY A 263 4.18 -17.29 -9.18
N PRO A 264 5.16 -17.11 -10.08
CA PRO A 264 6.35 -16.31 -9.84
C PRO A 264 6.09 -14.91 -9.25
N SER A 265 5.03 -14.21 -9.67
CA SER A 265 4.70 -12.86 -9.17
C SER A 265 4.56 -12.75 -7.64
N VAL A 266 4.25 -13.85 -6.95
CA VAL A 266 4.10 -13.90 -5.49
C VAL A 266 5.38 -13.51 -4.76
N TYR A 267 6.56 -13.77 -5.34
CA TYR A 267 7.83 -13.43 -4.71
C TYR A 267 7.93 -11.92 -4.42
N TYR A 268 7.39 -11.06 -5.30
CA TYR A 268 7.47 -9.61 -5.12
C TYR A 268 6.54 -9.13 -4.02
N LEU A 269 5.35 -9.74 -3.87
CA LEU A 269 4.46 -9.50 -2.73
C LEU A 269 5.10 -9.97 -1.41
N GLN A 270 5.79 -11.11 -1.43
CA GLN A 270 6.57 -11.60 -0.30
C GLN A 270 7.69 -10.62 0.07
N TYR A 271 8.41 -10.06 -0.91
CA TYR A 271 9.40 -9.01 -0.69
C TYR A 271 8.80 -7.76 -0.04
N LEU A 272 7.63 -7.29 -0.51
CA LEU A 272 6.94 -6.14 0.08
C LEU A 272 6.57 -6.41 1.55
N PHE A 273 6.03 -7.60 1.85
CA PHE A 273 5.73 -8.00 3.23
C PHE A 273 6.99 -8.03 4.10
N MET A 274 8.09 -8.61 3.62
CA MET A 274 9.36 -8.68 4.35
C MET A 274 9.95 -7.28 4.62
N SER A 275 9.81 -6.37 3.66
CA SER A 275 10.23 -4.97 3.78
C SER A 275 9.43 -4.22 4.86
N ASP A 276 8.10 -4.44 4.88
CA ASP A 276 7.22 -3.86 5.89
C ASP A 276 7.45 -4.49 7.27
N TRP A 277 7.72 -5.80 7.33
CA TRP A 277 8.10 -6.50 8.54
C TRP A 277 9.40 -5.95 9.15
N ASN A 278 10.45 -5.82 8.35
CA ASN A 278 11.73 -5.26 8.80
C ASN A 278 11.63 -3.80 9.24
N PHE A 279 10.62 -3.09 8.75
CA PHE A 279 10.37 -1.73 9.16
C PHE A 279 9.62 -1.66 10.50
N CYS A 280 8.66 -2.53 10.78
CA CYS A 280 7.87 -2.49 12.01
C CYS A 280 8.46 -3.33 13.15
N CYS A 281 9.11 -4.44 12.83
CA CYS A 281 9.71 -5.39 13.77
C CYS A 281 11.21 -5.13 13.93
N LYS A 282 11.76 -5.43 15.12
CA LYS A 282 13.20 -5.35 15.39
C LYS A 282 13.96 -6.62 14.98
N GLN A 283 13.25 -7.71 14.73
CA GLN A 283 13.86 -8.97 14.29
C GLN A 283 14.05 -8.91 12.78
N SER A 284 15.30 -9.10 12.33
CA SER A 284 15.59 -9.14 10.89
C SER A 284 14.89 -10.33 10.27
N PHE A 285 14.12 -10.06 9.22
CA PHE A 285 13.51 -11.05 8.37
C PHE A 285 14.38 -11.20 7.12
N GLU A 286 15.26 -12.19 7.17
CA GLU A 286 16.16 -12.54 6.09
C GLU A 286 15.45 -13.31 4.96
N PRO A 287 15.81 -13.09 3.67
CA PRO A 287 15.22 -13.75 2.51
C PRO A 287 15.71 -15.21 2.33
N LEU A 288 15.31 -16.07 3.27
CA LEU A 288 15.60 -17.51 3.22
C LEU A 288 14.89 -18.18 2.04
N SER A 289 15.49 -19.23 1.49
CA SER A 289 14.94 -20.00 0.35
C SER A 289 13.54 -20.57 0.62
N ARG A 290 13.22 -20.92 1.87
CA ARG A 290 11.88 -21.41 2.24
C ARG A 290 10.75 -20.41 2.02
N TYR A 291 11.05 -19.10 1.99
CA TYR A 291 10.07 -18.05 1.72
C TYR A 291 9.99 -17.68 0.24
N LEU A 292 10.94 -18.17 -0.56
CA LEU A 292 11.10 -17.87 -1.97
C LEU A 292 11.31 -19.20 -2.71
N PRO A 293 10.36 -20.14 -2.62
CA PRO A 293 10.50 -21.42 -3.27
C PRO A 293 10.59 -21.24 -4.78
N GLU A 294 11.26 -22.16 -5.48
CA GLU A 294 11.14 -22.23 -6.94
C GLU A 294 9.70 -22.58 -7.31
N ILE A 295 9.06 -21.68 -8.05
CA ILE A 295 7.66 -21.81 -8.39
C ILE A 295 7.55 -22.53 -9.73
N LYS A 296 6.94 -23.71 -9.72
CA LYS A 296 6.54 -24.39 -10.95
C LYS A 296 5.51 -23.52 -11.67
N GLN A 297 5.68 -23.36 -12.98
CA GLN A 297 4.80 -22.52 -13.80
C GLN A 297 3.33 -22.89 -13.53
N GLY A 298 2.49 -21.87 -13.34
CA GLY A 298 1.06 -22.03 -13.19
C GLY A 298 0.44 -22.70 -14.42
N ARG A 299 -0.75 -23.29 -14.23
CA ARG A 299 -1.51 -23.88 -15.36
C ARG A 299 -1.94 -22.83 -16.39
N GLN A 300 -2.07 -21.58 -15.96
CA GLN A 300 -2.25 -20.41 -16.81
C GLN A 300 -0.91 -19.71 -16.98
N ASN A 301 -0.68 -19.11 -18.14
CA ASN A 301 0.55 -18.41 -18.47
C ASN A 301 0.33 -16.89 -18.54
N SER A 302 -0.24 -16.31 -17.48
CA SER A 302 -0.47 -14.87 -17.41
C SER A 302 0.82 -14.12 -17.07
N PHE A 303 0.99 -12.96 -17.71
CA PHE A 303 2.04 -12.01 -17.37
C PHE A 303 1.55 -11.11 -16.22
N VAL A 304 2.34 -11.04 -15.15
CA VAL A 304 2.01 -10.24 -13.95
C VAL A 304 3.23 -9.46 -13.53
N GLN A 305 3.01 -8.18 -13.22
CA GLN A 305 3.98 -7.29 -12.63
C GLN A 305 3.32 -6.52 -11.48
N ILE A 306 4.01 -6.44 -10.35
CA ILE A 306 3.46 -5.84 -9.13
C ILE A 306 3.99 -4.41 -9.00
N THR A 307 3.10 -3.42 -8.88
CA THR A 307 3.49 -2.05 -8.52
C THR A 307 3.18 -1.78 -7.06
N ALA A 308 3.98 -0.93 -6.42
CA ALA A 308 3.80 -0.56 -5.03
C ALA A 308 4.16 0.92 -4.83
N SER A 309 3.58 1.52 -3.80
CA SER A 309 3.92 2.85 -3.33
C SER A 309 4.28 2.84 -1.85
N GLY A 310 5.06 3.84 -1.46
CA GLY A 310 5.43 4.09 -0.08
C GLY A 310 6.09 5.47 0.05
N PRO A 311 6.19 5.99 1.28
CA PRO A 311 6.92 7.25 1.55
C PRO A 311 8.43 7.15 1.30
N ASP A 312 8.93 5.94 1.14
CA ASP A 312 10.28 5.52 0.76
C ASP A 312 10.47 5.40 -0.77
N SER A 313 9.42 5.57 -1.57
CA SER A 313 9.51 5.57 -3.04
C SER A 313 10.14 6.86 -3.56
N ALA A 314 11.12 6.74 -4.46
CA ALA A 314 11.74 7.89 -5.12
C ALA A 314 10.76 8.61 -6.08
N GLN A 315 9.94 7.81 -6.76
CA GLN A 315 8.92 8.26 -7.71
C GLN A 315 7.52 7.80 -7.24
N PRO A 316 6.44 8.46 -7.68
CA PRO A 316 5.08 8.01 -7.44
C PRO A 316 4.70 6.88 -8.42
N SER A 317 5.34 5.71 -8.30
CA SER A 317 5.31 4.61 -9.28
C SER A 317 3.91 4.11 -9.61
N VAL A 318 3.01 4.04 -8.62
CA VAL A 318 1.60 3.66 -8.84
C VAL A 318 0.89 4.69 -9.72
N LEU A 319 1.06 5.99 -9.47
CA LEU A 319 0.51 7.06 -10.32
C LEU A 319 1.06 6.97 -11.74
N PHE A 320 2.38 6.81 -11.88
CA PHE A 320 3.02 6.67 -13.19
C PHE A 320 2.53 5.43 -13.95
N SER A 321 2.32 4.31 -13.26
CA SER A 321 1.77 3.10 -13.90
C SER A 321 0.35 3.30 -14.42
N ILE A 322 -0.49 4.02 -13.68
CA ILE A 322 -1.86 4.34 -14.12
C ILE A 322 -1.81 5.28 -15.33
N LEU A 323 -0.97 6.33 -15.31
CA LEU A 323 -0.80 7.24 -16.45
C LEU A 323 -0.32 6.49 -17.70
N GLN A 324 0.70 5.65 -17.55
CA GLN A 324 1.22 4.84 -18.66
C GLN A 324 0.14 3.90 -19.21
N ALA A 325 -0.67 3.26 -18.36
CA ALA A 325 -1.78 2.43 -18.78
C ALA A 325 -2.85 3.22 -19.56
N ILE A 326 -3.15 4.46 -19.14
CA ILE A 326 -4.07 5.36 -19.88
C ILE A 326 -3.49 5.69 -21.26
N TYR A 327 -2.20 6.03 -21.37
CA TYR A 327 -1.56 6.37 -22.64
C TYR A 327 -1.40 5.19 -23.60
N LEU A 328 -1.31 3.96 -23.07
CA LEU A 328 -1.22 2.74 -23.87
C LEU A 328 -2.59 2.22 -24.34
N ALA A 329 -3.70 2.69 -23.74
CA ALA A 329 -5.04 2.24 -24.09
C ALA A 329 -5.35 2.48 -25.58
N LYS A 330 -6.08 1.55 -26.19
CA LYS A 330 -6.43 1.58 -27.63
C LYS A 330 -7.91 1.73 -27.91
N GLU A 331 -8.77 1.21 -27.03
CA GLU A 331 -10.21 1.13 -27.29
C GLU A 331 -11.05 1.74 -26.16
N GLU A 332 -10.84 1.27 -24.93
CA GLU A 332 -11.60 1.72 -23.77
C GLU A 332 -10.77 1.75 -22.48
N ILE A 333 -11.16 2.63 -21.57
CA ILE A 333 -10.62 2.79 -20.22
C ILE A 333 -11.78 2.60 -19.24
N LEU A 334 -11.70 1.54 -18.44
CA LEU A 334 -12.68 1.20 -17.42
C LEU A 334 -12.06 1.41 -16.04
N ILE A 335 -12.57 2.39 -15.29
CA ILE A 335 -12.06 2.72 -13.95
C ILE A 335 -13.16 2.47 -12.93
N THR A 336 -12.84 1.65 -11.93
CA THR A 336 -13.64 1.54 -10.70
C THR A 336 -12.78 2.04 -9.55
N THR A 337 -13.24 3.07 -8.84
CA THR A 337 -12.51 3.63 -7.70
C THR A 337 -13.47 3.98 -6.56
N PRO A 338 -13.11 3.71 -5.29
CA PRO A 338 -13.93 4.14 -4.16
C PRO A 338 -14.00 5.66 -4.05
N TYR A 339 -12.98 6.37 -4.53
CA TYR A 339 -12.91 7.84 -4.47
C TYR A 339 -12.33 8.38 -5.77
N PHE A 340 -13.13 9.14 -6.53
CA PHE A 340 -12.63 9.81 -7.72
C PHE A 340 -12.21 11.24 -7.36
N ILE A 341 -10.97 11.34 -6.88
CA ILE A 341 -10.29 12.61 -6.60
C ILE A 341 -8.95 12.59 -7.34
N PRO A 342 -8.98 12.55 -8.69
CA PRO A 342 -7.76 12.51 -9.49
C PRO A 342 -6.96 13.81 -9.34
N GLY A 343 -5.64 13.71 -9.43
CA GLY A 343 -4.80 14.89 -9.66
C GLY A 343 -4.84 15.32 -11.13
N ASP A 344 -4.39 16.55 -11.41
CA ASP A 344 -4.42 17.17 -12.74
C ASP A 344 -3.88 16.24 -13.84
N SER A 345 -2.75 15.56 -13.60
CA SER A 345 -2.17 14.65 -14.59
C SER A 345 -3.09 13.50 -15.02
N ILE A 346 -3.89 12.95 -14.11
CA ILE A 346 -4.85 11.87 -14.43
C ILE A 346 -6.06 12.44 -15.17
N LEU A 347 -6.55 13.62 -14.75
CA LEU A 347 -7.65 14.30 -15.44
C LEU A 347 -7.27 14.65 -16.87
N ASP A 348 -6.09 15.23 -17.07
CA ASP A 348 -5.58 15.58 -18.39
C ASP A 348 -5.43 14.33 -19.26
N ALA A 349 -4.84 13.26 -18.72
CA ALA A 349 -4.66 12.01 -19.47
C ALA A 349 -6.00 11.37 -19.88
N LEU A 350 -6.99 11.33 -18.99
CA LEU A 350 -8.33 10.82 -19.30
C LEU A 350 -9.06 11.72 -20.32
N SER A 351 -8.91 13.03 -20.20
CA SER A 351 -9.50 13.99 -21.14
C SER A 351 -8.90 13.86 -22.53
N ILE A 352 -7.57 13.74 -22.61
CA ILE A 352 -6.85 13.47 -23.86
C ILE A 352 -7.35 12.17 -24.48
N ALA A 353 -7.46 11.08 -23.70
CA ALA A 353 -7.97 9.81 -24.20
C ALA A 353 -9.41 9.92 -24.75
N ALA A 354 -10.31 10.60 -24.03
CA ALA A 354 -11.68 10.81 -24.44
C ALA A 354 -11.81 11.64 -25.72
N VAL A 355 -11.09 12.78 -25.81
CA VAL A 355 -11.05 13.62 -27.01
C VAL A 355 -10.41 12.90 -28.20
N SER A 356 -9.47 11.98 -27.94
CA SER A 356 -8.88 11.12 -28.97
C SER A 356 -9.80 9.99 -29.45
N GLY A 357 -11.03 9.89 -28.93
CA GLY A 357 -12.05 8.94 -29.36
C GLY A 357 -12.13 7.63 -28.56
N LEU A 358 -11.34 7.47 -27.49
CA LEU A 358 -11.44 6.29 -26.62
C LEU A 358 -12.68 6.37 -25.72
N LYS A 359 -13.27 5.22 -25.41
CA LYS A 359 -14.39 5.13 -24.45
C LYS A 359 -13.85 5.18 -23.03
N VAL A 360 -14.15 6.23 -22.28
CA VAL A 360 -13.80 6.32 -20.86
C VAL A 360 -15.05 6.09 -20.01
N LYS A 361 -15.04 5.06 -19.15
CA LYS A 361 -16.14 4.74 -18.22
C LYS A 361 -15.65 4.76 -16.79
N LEU A 362 -16.35 5.52 -15.95
CA LEU A 362 -16.06 5.66 -14.53
C LEU A 362 -17.19 5.04 -13.70
N LEU A 363 -16.83 4.09 -12.84
CA LEU A 363 -17.70 3.53 -11.81
C LEU A 363 -17.25 4.03 -10.44
N VAL A 364 -18.08 4.87 -9.84
CA VAL A 364 -17.84 5.51 -8.54
C VAL A 364 -19.03 5.25 -7.61
N PRO A 365 -18.84 5.21 -6.29
CA PRO A 365 -19.93 5.00 -5.35
C PRO A 365 -20.90 6.19 -5.34
N GLY A 366 -22.21 5.92 -5.33
CA GLY A 366 -23.22 6.95 -5.05
C GLY A 366 -23.20 7.44 -3.59
N VAL A 367 -22.83 6.54 -2.68
CA VAL A 367 -22.67 6.79 -1.24
C VAL A 367 -21.30 6.26 -0.80
N CYS A 368 -20.42 7.16 -0.34
CA CYS A 368 -19.13 6.77 0.23
C CYS A 368 -19.22 6.54 1.75
N ASP A 369 -18.28 5.77 2.28
CA ASP A 369 -18.04 5.54 3.71
C ASP A 369 -17.52 6.79 4.46
N SER A 370 -16.96 7.77 3.74
CA SER A 370 -16.52 9.06 4.28
C SER A 370 -17.27 10.23 3.65
N LYS A 371 -18.00 11.01 4.46
CA LYS A 371 -18.77 12.19 4.00
C LYS A 371 -17.89 13.26 3.34
N ILE A 372 -16.70 13.52 3.90
CA ILE A 372 -15.77 14.53 3.39
C ILE A 372 -15.21 14.08 2.04
N VAL A 373 -14.81 12.82 1.95
CA VAL A 373 -14.27 12.26 0.70
C VAL A 373 -15.36 12.16 -0.37
N ASN A 374 -16.60 11.86 0.02
CA ASN A 374 -17.76 11.91 -0.88
C ASN A 374 -17.97 13.31 -1.46
N ALA A 375 -17.91 14.35 -0.62
CA ALA A 375 -18.06 15.73 -1.07
C ALA A 375 -16.96 16.14 -2.07
N ALA A 376 -15.71 15.75 -1.79
CA ALA A 376 -14.59 16.00 -2.69
C ALA A 376 -14.68 15.18 -3.99
N SER A 377 -15.20 13.95 -3.94
CA SER A 377 -15.39 13.13 -5.14
C SER A 377 -16.51 13.68 -6.04
N LYS A 378 -17.51 14.34 -5.47
CA LYS A 378 -18.64 14.95 -6.20
C LYS A 378 -18.33 16.33 -6.78
N SER A 379 -17.20 16.94 -6.43
CA SER A 379 -16.80 18.26 -6.94
C SER A 379 -15.93 18.20 -8.19
N ASN A 380 -15.47 17.00 -8.60
CA ASN A 380 -14.84 16.75 -9.88
C ASN A 380 -15.91 16.33 -10.89
#